data_AF-A0A959IQ13-F1
#
_entry.id   AF-A0A959IQ13-F1
#
_cell.length_a   1.000
_cell.length_b   1.000
_cell.length_c   1.000
_cell.angle_alpha   90.00
_cell.angle_beta   90.00
_cell.angle_gamma   90.00
#
_symmetry.space_group_name_H-M   'P 1'
#
loop_
_entity.id
_entity.type
_entity.pdbx_description
1 polymer ?
#
loop_
_entity_poly.entity_id
_entity_poly.type
_entity_poly.pdbx_seq_one_letter_code
_entity_poly.pdbx_strand_id
1 'polypeptide(L)' 'IFSESWTDAHDAANLSLGPEGTFNGFDLCQPITRRIDYIFLRPGHFQVLRYLVMSDRRQGHFPSDHLPVFAELRLNEE' A
#
# COMPACT_ATOMS: atom_id res chain seq x y z
N ILE A 1 0.63 -3.21 -19.61
CA ILE A 1 1.78 -4.05 -19.20
C ILE A 1 1.43 -4.98 -18.02
N PHE A 2 0.46 -4.65 -17.16
CA PHE A 2 0.13 -5.49 -15.98
C PHE A 2 -1.31 -6.05 -15.95
N SER A 3 -2.12 -5.89 -16.99
CA SER A 3 -3.59 -5.88 -16.85
C SER A 3 -4.34 -7.21 -16.94
N GLU A 4 -3.69 -8.38 -16.94
CA GLU A 4 -4.47 -9.65 -16.92
C GLU A 4 -3.91 -10.76 -16.03
N SER A 5 -2.76 -10.58 -15.37
CA SER A 5 -2.09 -11.69 -14.67
C SER A 5 -1.60 -11.40 -13.26
N TRP A 6 -1.86 -10.21 -12.70
CA TRP A 6 -1.41 -9.84 -11.36
C TRP A 6 -2.54 -9.19 -10.56
N THR A 7 -2.57 -9.47 -9.27
CA THR A 7 -3.53 -8.90 -8.31
C THR A 7 -2.86 -7.80 -7.51
N ASP A 8 -3.46 -6.60 -7.46
CA ASP A 8 -3.00 -5.52 -6.59
C ASP A 8 -3.37 -5.83 -5.13
N ALA A 9 -2.38 -5.80 -4.23
CA ALA A 9 -2.60 -6.04 -2.82
C ALA A 9 -3.56 -5.03 -2.18
N HIS A 10 -3.59 -3.77 -2.64
CA HIS A 10 -4.53 -2.77 -2.15
C HIS A 10 -5.99 -3.19 -2.42
N ASP A 11 -6.26 -3.63 -3.65
CA ASP A 11 -7.62 -3.96 -4.10
C ASP A 11 -8.09 -5.32 -3.56
N ALA A 12 -7.16 -6.23 -3.28
CA ALA A 12 -7.46 -7.57 -2.78
C ALA A 12 -7.50 -7.69 -1.25
N ALA A 13 -7.12 -6.65 -0.51
CA ALA A 13 -7.07 -6.69 0.96
C ALA A 13 -8.46 -6.73 1.59
N ASN A 14 -8.63 -7.61 2.59
CA ASN A 14 -9.83 -7.62 3.43
C ASN A 14 -9.97 -6.36 4.30
N LEU A 15 -8.83 -5.74 4.65
CA LEU A 15 -8.75 -4.53 5.44
C LEU A 15 -7.65 -3.64 4.89
N SER A 16 -8.02 -2.43 4.49
CA SER A 16 -7.09 -1.39 4.05
C SER A 16 -7.13 -0.21 5.03
N LEU A 17 -5.96 0.25 5.48
CA LEU A 17 -5.82 1.34 6.45
C LEU A 17 -4.80 2.37 5.99
N GLY A 18 -5.03 3.63 6.38
CA GLY A 18 -4.15 4.75 6.05
C GLY A 18 -4.72 5.62 4.91
N PRO A 19 -3.92 6.59 4.42
CA PRO A 19 -4.31 7.41 3.28
C PRO A 19 -4.40 6.60 1.98
N GLU A 20 -5.20 7.09 1.04
CA GLU A 20 -5.33 6.50 -0.30
C GLU A 20 -4.02 6.59 -1.10
N GLY A 21 -3.31 7.71 -0.97
CA GLY A 21 -2.06 7.96 -1.65
C GLY A 21 -0.83 7.47 -0.90
N THR A 22 0.26 7.29 -1.63
CA THR A 22 1.56 6.87 -1.12
C THR A 22 2.60 7.97 -1.23
N PHE A 23 2.39 8.99 -2.06
CA PHE A 23 3.31 10.10 -2.25
C PHE A 23 2.86 11.35 -1.49
N ASN A 24 3.74 11.88 -0.63
CA ASN A 24 3.50 13.08 0.17
C ASN A 24 4.39 14.27 -0.22
N GLY A 25 5.52 14.06 -0.92
CA GLY A 25 6.40 15.14 -1.38
C GLY A 25 6.99 16.00 -0.26
N PHE A 26 7.02 15.50 0.98
CA PHE A 26 7.31 16.22 2.23
C PHE A 26 6.31 17.36 2.57
N ASP A 27 5.16 17.43 1.91
CA ASP A 27 4.13 18.42 2.20
C ASP A 27 3.21 17.94 3.33
N LEU A 28 3.23 18.65 4.46
CA LEU A 28 2.45 18.31 5.65
C LEU A 28 0.99 18.79 5.58
N CYS A 29 0.68 19.68 4.64
CA CYS A 29 -0.58 20.42 4.53
C CYS A 29 -1.51 19.87 3.45
N GLN A 30 -0.99 19.05 2.53
CA GLN A 30 -1.78 18.46 1.46
C GLN A 30 -2.32 17.07 1.84
N PRO A 31 -3.54 16.71 1.41
CA PRO A 31 -4.02 15.35 1.53
C PRO A 31 -3.19 14.41 0.63
N ILE A 32 -2.86 13.25 1.17
CA ILE A 32 -2.03 12.25 0.48
C ILE A 32 -2.98 11.34 -0.33
N THR A 33 -3.22 11.71 -1.60
CA THR A 33 -4.20 11.03 -2.47
C THR A 33 -3.56 10.30 -3.64
N ARG A 34 -2.33 10.67 -4.02
CA ARG A 34 -1.64 10.07 -5.16
C ARG A 34 -0.99 8.74 -4.78
N ARG A 35 -1.56 7.62 -5.25
CA ARG A 35 -0.99 6.27 -5.12
C ARG A 35 -0.08 5.98 -6.32
N ILE A 36 1.21 5.80 -6.07
CA ILE A 36 2.21 5.44 -7.11
C ILE A 36 3.15 4.31 -6.70
N ASP A 37 2.99 3.77 -5.49
CA ASP A 37 3.73 2.61 -4.98
C ASP A 37 2.76 1.43 -4.86
N TYR A 38 3.13 0.28 -5.43
CA TYR A 38 2.25 -0.88 -5.57
C TYR A 38 2.93 -2.17 -5.15
N ILE A 39 2.15 -3.10 -4.61
CA ILE A 39 2.56 -4.49 -4.38
C ILE A 39 1.65 -5.39 -5.23
N PHE A 40 2.23 -6.01 -6.25
CA PHE A 40 1.52 -6.95 -7.12
C PHE A 40 1.81 -8.40 -6.72
N LEU A 41 0.76 -9.21 -6.70
CA LEU A 41 0.79 -10.61 -6.29
C LEU A 41 0.36 -11.53 -7.42
N ARG A 42 0.90 -12.75 -7.44
CA ARG A 42 0.41 -13.79 -8.34
C ARG A 42 -1.02 -14.17 -7.92
N PRO A 43 -2.00 -14.17 -8.83
CA PRO A 43 -3.37 -14.54 -8.53
C PRO A 43 -3.45 -15.95 -7.93
N GLY A 44 -4.26 -16.12 -6.88
CA GLY A 44 -4.53 -17.42 -6.27
C GLY A 44 -3.44 -17.97 -5.34
N HIS A 45 -2.22 -17.42 -5.33
CA HIS A 45 -1.14 -17.91 -4.46
C HIS A 45 -1.19 -17.34 -3.04
N PHE A 46 -1.76 -16.15 -2.87
CA PHE A 46 -1.77 -15.43 -1.60
C PHE A 46 -3.16 -14.88 -1.30
N GLN A 47 -3.52 -14.90 -0.02
CA GLN A 47 -4.59 -14.08 0.52
C GLN A 47 -3.99 -12.83 1.16
N VAL A 48 -4.55 -11.66 0.85
CA VAL A 48 -4.15 -10.39 1.47
C VAL A 48 -4.97 -10.13 2.72
N LEU A 49 -4.36 -10.30 3.89
CA LEU A 49 -5.03 -10.16 5.18
C LEU A 49 -5.24 -8.68 5.55
N ARG A 50 -4.21 -7.86 5.34
CA ARG A 50 -4.27 -6.40 5.54
C ARG A 50 -3.34 -5.68 4.58
N TYR A 51 -3.73 -4.47 4.21
CA TYR A 51 -2.93 -3.50 3.49
C TYR A 51 -2.88 -2.21 4.29
N LEU A 52 -1.69 -1.62 4.41
CA LEU A 52 -1.51 -0.36 5.13
C LEU A 52 -0.63 0.61 4.33
N VAL A 53 -1.03 1.88 4.34
CA VAL A 53 -0.14 2.99 4.04
C VAL A 53 0.21 3.68 5.36
N MET A 54 1.47 3.59 5.78
CA MET A 54 1.90 4.09 7.08
C MET A 54 2.23 5.58 7.00
N SER A 55 1.34 6.43 7.55
CA SER A 55 1.48 7.89 7.53
C SER A 55 2.17 8.48 8.78
N ASP A 56 2.85 7.63 9.55
CA ASP A 56 3.52 8.04 10.79
C ASP A 56 4.57 9.12 10.54
N ARG A 57 4.56 10.12 11.42
CA ARG A 57 5.51 11.23 11.39
C ARG A 57 6.45 11.13 12.57
N ARG A 58 7.72 11.46 12.36
CA ARG A 58 8.72 11.55 13.41
C ARG A 58 9.12 13.00 13.61
N GLN A 59 8.96 13.50 14.84
CA GLN A 59 9.24 14.92 15.17
C GLN A 59 8.52 15.91 14.23
N GLY A 60 7.30 15.57 13.80
CA GLY A 60 6.50 16.40 12.89
C GLY A 60 6.84 16.27 11.40
N HIS A 61 7.85 15.48 11.02
CA HIS A 61 8.27 15.30 9.64
C HIS A 61 7.97 13.89 9.13
N PHE A 62 7.75 13.78 7.81
CA PHE A 62 7.76 12.49 7.14
C PHE A 62 9.20 11.96 7.00
N PRO A 63 9.45 10.67 7.26
CA PRO A 63 10.76 10.07 7.05
C PRO A 63 11.20 10.02 5.56
N SER A 64 10.26 10.05 4.61
CA SER A 64 10.47 10.02 3.16
C SER A 64 9.32 10.76 2.44
N ASP A 65 9.56 11.18 1.20
CA ASP A 65 8.54 11.76 0.30
C ASP A 65 7.50 10.74 -0.16
N HIS A 66 7.77 9.45 0.07
CA HIS A 66 6.80 8.36 -0.04
C HIS A 66 6.52 7.75 1.34
N LEU A 67 5.29 7.29 1.51
CA LEU A 67 4.85 6.53 2.67
C LEU A 67 5.11 5.03 2.45
N PRO A 68 5.54 4.28 3.48
CA PRO A 68 5.65 2.84 3.39
C PRO A 68 4.31 2.18 3.04
N VAL A 69 4.35 1.32 2.02
CA VAL A 69 3.25 0.41 1.67
C VAL A 69 3.55 -0.95 2.28
N PHE A 70 2.63 -1.46 3.09
CA PHE A 70 2.76 -2.74 3.78
C PHE A 70 1.58 -3.66 3.44
N ALA A 71 1.88 -4.93 3.17
CA ALA A 71 0.87 -5.96 2.99
C ALA A 71 1.21 -7.18 3.85
N GLU A 72 0.24 -7.66 4.62
CA GLU A 72 0.33 -8.96 5.30
C GLU A 72 -0.35 -10.02 4.46
N LEU A 73 0.42 -11.04 4.12
CA LEU A 73 0.00 -12.08 3.20
C LEU A 73 -0.04 -13.42 3.92
N ARG A 74 -1.07 -14.21 3.64
CA ARG A 74 -1.09 -15.64 3.94
C ARG A 74 -0.84 -16.39 2.63
N LEU A 75 0.14 -17.30 2.65
CA LEU A 75 0.34 -18.24 1.56
C LEU A 75 -0.84 -19.22 1.55
N ASN A 76 -1.46 -19.42 0.39
CA ASN A 76 -2.49 -20.43 0.24
C ASN A 76 -1.80 -21.81 0.15
N GLU A 77 -2.27 -22.77 0.94
CA GLU A 77 -1.91 -24.18 0.76
C GLU A 77 -2.69 -24.72 -0.44
N GLU A 78 -2.03 -25.53 -1.28
CA GLU A 78 -2.64 -26.17 -2.47
C GLU A 78 -3.85 -27.05 -2.13
#